data_AF-A0A803MWS6-F1
#
_entry.id   AF-A0A803MWS6-F1
#
_cell.length_a   1.000
_cell.length_b   1.000
_cell.length_c   1.000
_cell.angle_alpha   90.00
_cell.angle_beta   90.00
_cell.angle_gamma   90.00
#
_symmetry.space_group_name_H-M   'P 1'
#
loop_
_entity.id
_entity.type
_entity.pdbx_description
1 polymer ?
#
loop_
_entity_poly.entity_id
_entity_poly.type
_entity_poly.pdbx_seq_one_letter_code
_entity_poly.pdbx_strand_id
1 'polypeptide(L)'
;MAALCRLSRSSRKLLPFSLSYPHLLCPSSSTCPNANPYHKPNDIYKTPDFNFNFKLNFLDQFTLCQKSFFYAYSTVPQGSRFANFGKEDDDDQLKLKTKTETSWVDLYLPRSAQPYAKLARLDKPIGTWLLAWPCMWSITMAAEPGSLPDFKMLALFGCGAFLLRGAGCTINDLLDQDIDVKVERTKLRPIASGLLTPFQGISFLGVQLLLGLGILLQLNDFSRILGASSLLLVFSYPLMKRLTFWPQAYLGLTFNWGALLGWSAVRGSLDPFVVLPLYLSGVCWTLVYDTIYAHQDKEDDLKVGVKSTALRFGDLTKEWVTGFGIVSICSLALSGYNAHLGWPYFACLAAASGQMTWQIYTVDLSNRADCIVSNKVSNAVIICKELGME
;
A
#
# COMPACT_ATOMS: atom_id res chain seq x y z
N MET A 1 -11.70 7.25 29.72
CA MET A 1 -10.33 7.06 29.19
C MET A 1 -9.31 7.97 29.92
N ALA A 2 -9.32 7.98 31.26
CA ALA A 2 -8.47 8.83 32.11
C ALA A 2 -7.52 8.03 33.04
N ALA A 3 -7.55 6.68 32.96
CA ALA A 3 -6.80 5.80 33.86
C ALA A 3 -5.44 5.34 33.31
N LEU A 4 -5.17 5.50 32.01
CA LEU A 4 -3.96 4.95 31.37
C LEU A 4 -2.71 5.85 31.51
N CYS A 5 -2.85 7.07 32.04
CA CYS A 5 -1.72 8.00 32.21
C CYS A 5 -0.92 7.81 33.51
N ARG A 6 -1.24 6.85 34.40
CA ARG A 6 -0.57 6.71 35.71
C ARG A 6 0.36 5.50 35.89
N LEU A 7 0.49 4.60 34.91
CA LEU A 7 1.27 3.36 35.09
C LEU A 7 2.67 3.35 34.46
N SER A 8 3.19 4.50 33.98
CA SER A 8 4.49 4.56 33.31
C SER A 8 5.73 4.68 34.24
N ARG A 9 5.61 4.48 35.56
CA ARG A 9 6.73 4.62 36.52
C ARG A 9 6.82 3.48 37.53
N SER A 10 7.10 2.27 37.04
CA SER A 10 7.67 1.10 37.75
C SER A 10 7.39 -0.11 36.85
N SER A 11 8.32 -0.89 36.32
CA SER A 11 9.56 -1.40 36.89
C SER A 11 10.49 -1.83 35.76
N ARG A 12 11.78 -1.51 35.89
CA ARG A 12 12.89 -2.17 35.15
C ARG A 12 13.61 -3.10 36.13
N LYS A 13 13.88 -4.34 35.72
CA LYS A 13 14.98 -5.26 36.12
C LYS A 13 14.65 -6.64 35.51
N LEU A 14 15.40 -7.13 34.51
CA LEU A 14 16.57 -8.07 34.59
C LEU A 14 16.11 -9.45 35.13
N LEU A 15 16.32 -10.62 34.49
CA LEU A 15 17.48 -11.23 33.81
C LEU A 15 17.04 -12.49 32.99
N PRO A 16 17.94 -13.16 32.22
CA PRO A 16 17.66 -14.19 31.22
C PRO A 16 17.84 -15.63 31.75
N PHE A 17 17.36 -16.63 31.00
CA PHE A 17 17.78 -18.02 31.18
C PHE A 17 17.92 -18.73 29.84
N SER A 18 19.05 -19.43 29.69
CA SER A 18 19.47 -20.24 28.56
C SER A 18 19.44 -21.73 28.94
N LEU A 19 19.58 -22.57 27.88
CA LEU A 19 20.11 -23.93 27.85
C LEU A 19 19.19 -25.13 28.10
N SER A 20 19.03 -25.92 27.03
CA SER A 20 19.49 -27.33 26.89
C SER A 20 18.44 -28.39 26.53
N TYR A 21 18.78 -29.13 25.47
CA TYR A 21 18.21 -30.40 25.00
C TYR A 21 18.39 -31.55 26.01
N PRO A 22 17.65 -32.66 25.84
CA PRO A 22 18.33 -33.90 25.46
C PRO A 22 17.62 -34.79 24.42
N HIS A 23 18.43 -35.69 23.88
CA HIS A 23 18.23 -36.78 22.91
C HIS A 23 17.35 -37.96 23.40
N LEU A 24 17.15 -38.93 22.47
CA LEU A 24 16.80 -40.38 22.58
C LEU A 24 15.29 -40.67 22.38
N LEU A 25 14.81 -41.63 21.57
CA LEU A 25 15.32 -42.87 20.96
C LEU A 25 14.46 -43.26 19.74
N CYS A 26 15.06 -44.03 18.82
CA CYS A 26 14.39 -44.85 17.80
C CYS A 26 14.22 -46.29 18.32
N PRO A 27 13.29 -47.10 17.77
CA PRO A 27 13.78 -48.23 16.97
C PRO A 27 12.97 -48.56 15.70
N SER A 28 13.72 -49.19 14.80
CA SER A 28 13.50 -49.80 13.47
C SER A 28 12.34 -50.81 13.29
N SER A 29 11.78 -50.92 12.07
CA SER A 29 12.14 -51.97 11.07
C SER A 29 11.13 -52.15 9.91
N SER A 30 11.69 -52.47 8.71
CA SER A 30 11.13 -53.22 7.53
C SER A 30 9.92 -52.63 6.77
N THR A 31 9.77 -52.63 5.43
CA THR A 31 10.38 -53.37 4.30
C THR A 31 9.88 -52.71 2.98
N CYS A 32 10.70 -52.67 1.92
CA CYS A 32 10.25 -52.47 0.51
C CYS A 32 10.05 -53.83 -0.18
N PRO A 33 9.33 -53.92 -1.32
CA PRO A 33 10.02 -53.85 -2.63
C PRO A 33 9.23 -53.25 -3.82
N ASN A 34 9.99 -52.89 -4.86
CA ASN A 34 9.66 -52.41 -6.21
C ASN A 34 8.81 -53.37 -7.09
N ALA A 35 8.09 -52.83 -8.10
CA ALA A 35 8.29 -53.12 -9.54
C ALA A 35 7.33 -52.34 -10.49
N ASN A 36 7.88 -51.97 -11.66
CA ASN A 36 7.40 -51.25 -12.87
C ASN A 36 6.49 -52.16 -13.78
N PRO A 37 6.16 -51.94 -15.10
CA PRO A 37 6.09 -50.78 -16.03
C PRO A 37 4.91 -50.81 -17.11
N TYR A 38 4.88 -49.82 -18.04
CA TYR A 38 4.29 -49.73 -19.43
C TYR A 38 2.82 -49.30 -19.70
N HIS A 39 2.60 -48.15 -20.38
CA HIS A 39 2.19 -48.03 -21.81
C HIS A 39 1.88 -46.57 -22.26
N LYS A 40 2.18 -46.27 -23.54
CA LYS A 40 1.82 -45.11 -24.42
C LYS A 40 1.26 -45.72 -25.74
N PRO A 41 0.75 -45.01 -26.79
CA PRO A 41 0.44 -43.58 -27.01
C PRO A 41 -0.88 -43.25 -27.80
N ASN A 42 -1.11 -41.94 -28.05
CA ASN A 42 -1.86 -41.26 -29.13
C ASN A 42 -3.36 -41.53 -29.37
N ASP A 43 -4.16 -40.44 -29.33
CA ASP A 43 -5.20 -40.22 -30.35
C ASP A 43 -5.41 -38.74 -30.67
N ILE A 44 -5.67 -38.53 -31.96
CA ILE A 44 -5.74 -37.28 -32.70
C ILE A 44 -7.18 -36.77 -32.68
N TYR A 45 -7.40 -35.51 -32.30
CA TYR A 45 -8.60 -34.77 -32.71
C TYR A 45 -8.19 -33.42 -33.31
N LYS A 46 -8.45 -33.30 -34.61
CA LYS A 46 -8.38 -32.07 -35.40
C LYS A 46 -9.51 -31.13 -34.98
N THR A 47 -9.21 -29.84 -34.84
CA THR A 47 -10.20 -28.74 -34.91
C THR A 47 -9.68 -27.68 -35.89
N PRO A 48 -10.57 -26.92 -36.55
CA PRO A 48 -10.29 -26.31 -37.85
C PRO A 48 -9.50 -25.00 -37.75
N ASP A 49 -8.70 -24.76 -38.81
CA ASP A 49 -7.99 -23.52 -39.08
C ASP A 49 -8.95 -22.31 -39.13
N PHE A 50 -8.81 -21.39 -38.17
CA PHE A 50 -9.28 -20.02 -38.30
C PHE A 50 -8.08 -19.08 -38.38
N ASN A 51 -7.72 -18.76 -39.62
CA ASN A 51 -6.65 -17.84 -39.96
C ASN A 51 -7.18 -16.41 -39.84
N PHE A 52 -7.01 -15.76 -38.68
CA PHE A 52 -7.24 -14.32 -38.52
C PHE A 52 -5.88 -13.61 -38.51
N ASN A 53 -5.50 -13.09 -39.68
CA ASN A 53 -4.39 -12.14 -39.83
C ASN A 53 -4.72 -10.86 -39.05
N PHE A 54 -4.32 -10.78 -37.77
CA PHE A 54 -4.21 -9.51 -37.07
C PHE A 54 -2.72 -9.19 -36.91
N LYS A 55 -2.17 -8.53 -37.94
CA LYS A 55 -0.87 -7.86 -37.84
C LYS A 55 -1.08 -6.59 -37.00
N LEU A 56 -1.02 -6.72 -35.67
CA LEU A 56 -1.21 -5.62 -34.71
C LEU A 56 0.16 -5.01 -34.43
N ASN A 57 0.43 -3.84 -34.99
CA ASN A 57 1.65 -3.06 -34.75
C ASN A 57 1.69 -2.53 -33.30
N PHE A 58 2.04 -3.40 -32.36
CA PHE A 58 2.23 -3.11 -30.93
C PHE A 58 3.25 -1.98 -30.69
N LEU A 59 4.27 -1.87 -31.55
CA LEU A 59 5.31 -0.83 -31.48
C LEU A 59 4.80 0.58 -31.86
N ASP A 60 3.79 0.66 -32.74
CA ASP A 60 3.23 1.96 -33.18
C ASP A 60 2.27 2.52 -32.13
N GLN A 61 1.48 1.66 -31.46
CA GLN A 61 0.67 2.07 -30.30
C GLN A 61 1.54 2.46 -29.09
N PHE A 62 2.67 1.78 -28.89
CA PHE A 62 3.63 2.10 -27.82
C PHE A 62 4.27 3.48 -27.99
N THR A 63 4.62 3.87 -29.23
CA THR A 63 5.18 5.20 -29.52
C THR A 63 4.14 6.32 -29.51
N LEU A 64 2.88 6.05 -29.88
CA LEU A 64 1.76 7.01 -29.76
C LEU A 64 1.41 7.33 -28.30
N CYS A 65 1.48 6.34 -27.41
CA CYS A 65 1.27 6.52 -25.98
C CYS A 65 2.40 7.34 -25.32
N GLN A 66 3.67 7.10 -25.71
CA GLN A 66 4.80 7.94 -25.29
C GLN A 66 4.70 9.39 -25.81
N LYS A 67 4.28 9.59 -27.06
CA LYS A 67 4.13 10.95 -27.62
C LYS A 67 2.99 11.73 -26.96
N SER A 68 1.88 11.08 -26.63
CA SER A 68 0.77 11.69 -25.89
C SER A 68 1.22 12.11 -24.47
N PHE A 69 2.11 11.34 -23.86
CA PHE A 69 2.70 11.64 -22.56
C PHE A 69 3.70 12.81 -22.63
N PHE A 70 4.53 12.90 -23.67
CA PHE A 70 5.44 14.04 -23.88
C PHE A 70 4.71 15.33 -24.26
N TYR A 71 3.62 15.27 -25.05
CA TYR A 71 2.82 16.45 -25.41
C TYR A 71 2.10 17.04 -24.18
N ALA A 72 1.63 16.18 -23.27
CA ALA A 72 1.08 16.62 -21.98
C ALA A 72 2.15 17.24 -21.05
N TYR A 73 3.42 16.86 -21.21
CA TYR A 73 4.55 17.44 -20.47
C TYR A 73 5.05 18.78 -21.05
N SER A 74 4.70 19.10 -22.30
CA SER A 74 5.22 20.26 -23.05
C SER A 74 4.45 21.56 -22.86
N THR A 75 3.33 21.56 -22.13
CA THR A 75 2.51 22.76 -21.91
C THR A 75 2.81 23.48 -20.59
N VAL A 76 3.89 23.09 -19.90
CA VAL A 76 4.48 23.87 -18.81
C VAL A 76 5.47 24.86 -19.42
N PRO A 77 5.24 26.18 -19.35
CA PRO A 77 6.20 27.14 -19.90
C PRO A 77 7.49 27.08 -19.08
N GLN A 78 8.60 26.67 -19.70
CA GLN A 78 9.93 26.95 -19.19
C GLN A 78 10.25 28.44 -19.43
N GLY A 79 10.02 29.26 -18.40
CA GLY A 79 10.49 30.64 -18.39
C GLY A 79 11.94 30.71 -17.91
N SER A 80 12.89 30.64 -18.84
CA SER A 80 14.27 31.10 -18.61
C SER A 80 14.40 32.55 -19.10
N ARG A 81 14.63 33.48 -18.16
CA ARG A 81 15.36 34.73 -18.46
C ARG A 81 15.88 35.35 -17.16
N PHE A 82 17.19 35.23 -16.95
CA PHE A 82 17.94 36.12 -16.09
C PHE A 82 17.89 37.51 -16.73
N ALA A 83 17.32 38.49 -16.04
CA ALA A 83 17.49 39.91 -16.34
C ALA A 83 17.40 40.70 -15.02
N ASN A 84 18.49 41.38 -14.68
CA ASN A 84 18.54 42.40 -13.61
C ASN A 84 17.67 43.61 -14.00
N PHE A 85 16.81 44.10 -13.10
CA PHE A 85 16.63 45.54 -12.80
C PHE A 85 15.57 45.79 -11.71
N GLY A 86 15.83 46.78 -10.85
CA GLY A 86 14.79 47.71 -10.34
C GLY A 86 14.11 47.38 -9.01
N LYS A 87 14.11 48.37 -8.11
CA LYS A 87 13.26 48.51 -6.91
C LYS A 87 11.79 48.75 -7.29
N GLU A 88 10.90 48.67 -6.28
CA GLU A 88 9.43 49.01 -6.25
C GLU A 88 8.54 47.75 -6.47
N ASP A 89 7.51 47.40 -5.68
CA ASP A 89 6.74 48.01 -4.60
C ASP A 89 6.25 46.93 -3.60
N ASP A 90 6.09 47.30 -2.32
CA ASP A 90 5.74 46.39 -1.20
C ASP A 90 4.33 45.75 -1.27
N ASP A 91 3.48 46.13 -2.23
CA ASP A 91 2.08 45.66 -2.31
C ASP A 91 1.89 44.33 -3.08
N ASP A 92 2.84 43.96 -3.95
CA ASP A 92 2.76 42.70 -4.72
C ASP A 92 3.28 41.47 -3.92
N GLN A 93 3.98 41.71 -2.81
CA GLN A 93 4.43 40.68 -1.87
C GLN A 93 3.26 40.00 -1.13
N LEU A 94 2.10 40.65 -1.03
CA LEU A 94 0.93 40.09 -0.37
C LEU A 94 0.17 39.08 -1.26
N LYS A 95 0.29 39.17 -2.59
CA LYS A 95 -0.38 38.25 -3.53
C LYS A 95 0.44 37.00 -3.86
N LEU A 96 1.75 37.00 -3.59
CA LEU A 96 2.62 35.85 -3.89
C LEU A 96 2.63 34.74 -2.82
N LYS A 97 2.00 34.95 -1.64
CA LYS A 97 2.24 34.12 -0.45
C LYS A 97 1.27 32.96 -0.19
N THR A 98 0.33 32.64 -1.07
CA THR A 98 -0.52 31.44 -0.92
C THR A 98 -0.95 30.88 -2.28
N LYS A 99 0.00 30.36 -3.05
CA LYS A 99 -0.34 29.41 -4.11
C LYS A 99 -0.61 28.04 -3.46
N THR A 100 -1.71 27.95 -2.71
CA THR A 100 -2.23 26.66 -2.26
C THR A 100 -2.59 25.90 -3.53
N GLU A 101 -1.92 24.78 -3.81
CA GLU A 101 -2.28 23.93 -4.94
C GLU A 101 -3.78 23.60 -4.83
N THR A 102 -4.58 24.14 -5.74
CA THR A 102 -6.03 23.92 -5.77
C THR A 102 -6.28 22.44 -6.04
N SER A 103 -6.80 21.75 -5.04
CA SER A 103 -7.16 20.33 -5.17
C SER A 103 -8.49 20.21 -5.91
N TRP A 104 -8.74 19.05 -6.53
CA TRP A 104 -10.05 18.73 -7.12
C TRP A 104 -11.19 18.85 -6.08
N VAL A 105 -10.88 18.60 -4.79
CA VAL A 105 -11.82 18.80 -3.68
C VAL A 105 -12.28 20.26 -3.58
N ASP A 106 -11.37 21.21 -3.81
CA ASP A 106 -11.68 22.64 -3.73
C ASP A 106 -12.52 23.12 -4.93
N LEU A 107 -12.43 22.42 -6.06
CA LEU A 107 -13.12 22.75 -7.30
C LEU A 107 -14.55 22.18 -7.37
N TYR A 108 -14.75 20.93 -6.91
CA TYR A 108 -15.99 20.20 -7.15
C TYR A 108 -16.88 20.02 -5.92
N LEU A 109 -16.34 20.05 -4.69
CA LEU A 109 -17.15 19.83 -3.48
C LEU A 109 -17.74 21.15 -2.93
N PRO A 110 -18.97 21.11 -2.37
CA PRO A 110 -19.53 22.26 -1.67
C PRO A 110 -18.69 22.64 -0.47
N ARG A 111 -18.61 23.95 -0.15
CA ARG A 111 -17.73 24.50 0.90
C ARG A 111 -17.91 23.84 2.28
N SER A 112 -19.10 23.35 2.60
CA SER A 112 -19.38 22.63 3.85
C SER A 112 -18.78 21.23 3.92
N ALA A 113 -18.60 20.54 2.78
CA ALA A 113 -18.06 19.19 2.72
C ALA A 113 -16.53 19.17 2.53
N GLN A 114 -15.94 20.25 2.02
CA GLN A 114 -14.49 20.34 1.78
C GLN A 114 -13.63 20.02 3.02
N PRO A 115 -13.94 20.51 4.24
CA PRO A 115 -13.13 20.20 5.42
C PRO A 115 -13.16 18.71 5.78
N TYR A 116 -14.31 18.05 5.63
CA TYR A 116 -14.46 16.61 5.87
C TYR A 116 -13.74 15.77 4.81
N ALA A 117 -13.81 16.19 3.54
CA ALA A 117 -13.07 15.54 2.46
C ALA A 117 -11.54 15.66 2.65
N LYS A 118 -11.05 16.83 3.07
CA LYS A 118 -9.63 17.03 3.40
C LYS A 118 -9.22 16.23 4.64
N LEU A 119 -10.11 16.10 5.63
CA LEU A 119 -9.88 15.29 6.83
C LEU A 119 -9.73 13.80 6.47
N ALA A 120 -10.58 13.29 5.58
CA ALA A 120 -10.50 11.93 5.04
C ALA A 120 -9.38 11.72 4.01
N ARG A 121 -8.58 12.76 3.69
CA ARG A 121 -7.52 12.76 2.66
C ARG A 121 -7.99 12.40 1.26
N LEU A 122 -9.20 12.84 0.88
CA LEU A 122 -9.73 12.61 -0.46
C LEU A 122 -8.89 13.31 -1.54
N ASP A 123 -8.23 14.40 -1.17
CA ASP A 123 -7.25 15.10 -2.02
C ASP A 123 -6.04 14.22 -2.40
N LYS A 124 -5.74 13.18 -1.61
CA LYS A 124 -4.57 12.30 -1.78
C LYS A 124 -4.98 10.82 -1.82
N PRO A 125 -5.54 10.34 -2.95
CA PRO A 125 -6.15 9.01 -3.05
C PRO A 125 -5.16 7.84 -2.98
N ILE A 126 -3.85 8.12 -3.06
CA ILE A 126 -2.78 7.10 -3.04
C ILE A 126 -2.93 6.13 -1.87
N GLY A 127 -3.22 6.65 -0.67
CA GLY A 127 -3.38 5.81 0.51
C GLY A 127 -4.60 4.88 0.47
N THR A 128 -5.67 5.28 -0.23
CA THR A 128 -6.85 4.43 -0.44
C THR A 128 -6.52 3.28 -1.38
N TRP A 129 -5.80 3.56 -2.47
CA TRP A 129 -5.35 2.53 -3.41
C TRP A 129 -4.41 1.52 -2.76
N LEU A 130 -3.47 1.98 -1.93
CA LEU A 130 -2.57 1.09 -1.18
C LEU A 130 -3.32 0.11 -0.26
N LEU A 131 -4.46 0.51 0.29
CA LEU A 131 -5.31 -0.38 1.10
C LEU A 131 -6.22 -1.27 0.24
N ALA A 132 -6.64 -0.78 -0.92
CA ALA A 132 -7.52 -1.50 -1.85
C ALA A 132 -6.80 -2.61 -2.62
N TRP A 133 -5.56 -2.39 -3.08
CA TRP A 133 -4.85 -3.32 -3.96
C TRP A 133 -4.68 -4.73 -3.38
N PRO A 134 -4.21 -4.91 -2.13
CA PRO A 134 -4.10 -6.25 -1.55
C PRO A 134 -5.44 -6.98 -1.50
N CYS A 135 -6.54 -6.25 -1.31
CA CYS A 135 -7.89 -6.80 -1.35
C CYS A 135 -8.26 -7.26 -2.76
N MET A 136 -8.02 -6.41 -3.75
CA MET A 136 -8.37 -6.66 -5.15
C MET A 136 -7.57 -7.84 -5.72
N TRP A 137 -6.25 -7.88 -5.52
CA TRP A 137 -5.41 -9.02 -5.92
C TRP A 137 -5.90 -10.33 -5.31
N SER A 138 -6.30 -10.30 -4.05
CA SER A 138 -6.76 -11.49 -3.37
C SER A 138 -8.14 -11.95 -3.86
N ILE A 139 -9.08 -11.01 -4.10
CA ILE A 139 -10.40 -11.31 -4.66
C ILE A 139 -10.28 -11.86 -6.08
N THR A 140 -9.40 -11.30 -6.92
CA THR A 140 -9.19 -11.77 -8.29
C THR A 140 -8.53 -13.15 -8.31
N MET A 141 -7.54 -13.40 -7.46
CA MET A 141 -6.91 -14.72 -7.34
C MET A 141 -7.84 -15.79 -6.75
N ALA A 142 -8.81 -15.39 -5.94
CA ALA A 142 -9.80 -16.27 -5.35
C ALA A 142 -10.97 -16.61 -6.30
N ALA A 143 -11.11 -15.90 -7.41
CA ALA A 143 -12.15 -16.14 -8.40
C ALA A 143 -11.98 -17.52 -9.06
N GLU A 144 -13.08 -18.10 -9.54
CA GLU A 144 -13.01 -19.39 -10.22
C GLU A 144 -12.24 -19.27 -11.54
N PRO A 145 -11.43 -20.28 -11.93
CA PRO A 145 -10.70 -20.23 -13.19
C PRO A 145 -11.62 -19.96 -14.39
N GLY A 146 -11.32 -18.92 -15.17
CA GLY A 146 -12.11 -18.52 -16.34
C GLY A 146 -13.33 -17.64 -16.02
N SER A 147 -13.56 -17.30 -14.74
CA SER A 147 -14.59 -16.34 -14.33
C SER A 147 -13.98 -14.96 -14.04
N LEU A 148 -14.80 -13.92 -14.24
CA LEU A 148 -14.45 -12.57 -13.78
C LEU A 148 -14.57 -12.48 -12.26
N PRO A 149 -13.76 -11.63 -11.60
CA PRO A 149 -13.88 -11.39 -10.18
C PRO A 149 -15.27 -10.85 -9.83
N ASP A 150 -15.78 -11.20 -8.64
CA ASP A 150 -17.06 -10.68 -8.17
C ASP A 150 -16.99 -9.15 -8.02
N PHE A 151 -17.63 -8.44 -8.95
CA PHE A 151 -17.70 -6.98 -8.97
C PHE A 151 -18.32 -6.42 -7.69
N LYS A 152 -19.24 -7.14 -7.04
CA LYS A 152 -19.79 -6.73 -5.75
C LYS A 152 -18.71 -6.73 -4.68
N MET A 153 -17.87 -7.76 -4.63
CA MET A 153 -16.76 -7.81 -3.66
C MET A 153 -15.72 -6.75 -3.96
N LEU A 154 -15.35 -6.54 -5.23
CA LEU A 154 -14.44 -5.45 -5.61
C LEU A 154 -14.99 -4.08 -5.19
N ALA A 155 -16.28 -3.82 -5.40
CA ALA A 155 -16.92 -2.57 -4.99
C ALA A 155 -16.96 -2.43 -3.45
N LEU A 156 -17.37 -3.49 -2.73
CA LEU A 156 -17.42 -3.47 -1.26
C LEU A 156 -16.04 -3.20 -0.64
N PHE A 157 -15.00 -3.86 -1.12
CA PHE A 157 -13.63 -3.66 -0.62
C PHE A 157 -13.05 -2.32 -1.07
N GLY A 158 -13.38 -1.83 -2.27
CA GLY A 158 -13.02 -0.48 -2.71
C GLY A 158 -13.63 0.60 -1.82
N CYS A 159 -14.95 0.51 -1.54
CA CYS A 159 -15.63 1.39 -0.60
C CYS A 159 -15.10 1.25 0.83
N GLY A 160 -14.82 0.02 1.26
CA GLY A 160 -14.23 -0.27 2.57
C GLY A 160 -12.85 0.37 2.73
N ALA A 161 -11.98 0.24 1.74
CA ALA A 161 -10.66 0.85 1.72
C ALA A 161 -10.75 2.39 1.79
N PHE A 162 -11.68 2.98 1.03
CA PHE A 162 -11.95 4.41 1.08
C PHE A 162 -12.37 4.89 2.49
N LEU A 163 -13.33 4.19 3.11
CA LEU A 163 -13.85 4.53 4.43
C LEU A 163 -12.80 4.33 5.53
N LEU A 164 -12.09 3.20 5.52
CA LEU A 164 -11.08 2.87 6.52
C LEU A 164 -9.84 3.78 6.42
N ARG A 165 -9.42 4.13 5.20
CA ARG A 165 -8.37 5.13 5.00
C ARG A 165 -8.78 6.48 5.59
N GLY A 166 -10.01 6.92 5.29
CA GLY A 166 -10.57 8.15 5.84
C GLY A 166 -10.68 8.14 7.37
N ALA A 167 -11.13 7.03 7.95
CA ALA A 167 -11.23 6.85 9.39
C ALA A 167 -9.86 6.89 10.07
N GLY A 168 -8.86 6.19 9.52
CA GLY A 168 -7.49 6.19 10.03
C GLY A 168 -6.86 7.60 9.99
N CYS A 169 -7.11 8.36 8.93
CA CYS A 169 -6.68 9.76 8.86
C CYS A 169 -7.39 10.65 9.89
N THR A 170 -8.69 10.45 10.08
CA THR A 170 -9.48 11.22 11.04
C THR A 170 -9.02 10.96 12.49
N ILE A 171 -8.76 9.70 12.85
CA ILE A 171 -8.22 9.34 14.17
C ILE A 171 -6.84 9.97 14.37
N ASN A 172 -5.96 9.90 13.38
CA ASN A 172 -4.63 10.49 13.48
C ASN A 172 -4.70 12.01 13.69
N ASP A 173 -5.47 12.73 12.87
CA ASP A 173 -5.62 14.19 13.00
C ASP A 173 -6.30 14.59 14.34
N LEU A 174 -7.18 13.75 14.90
CA LEU A 174 -7.77 13.97 16.23
C LEU A 174 -6.74 13.78 17.37
N LEU A 175 -5.88 12.76 17.28
CA LEU A 175 -4.88 12.46 18.31
C LEU A 175 -3.67 13.39 18.24
N ASP A 176 -3.30 13.84 17.04
CA ASP A 176 -2.11 14.67 16.80
C ASP A 176 -2.43 16.18 16.79
N GLN A 177 -3.66 16.60 17.10
CA GLN A 177 -4.12 18.00 17.01
C GLN A 177 -3.13 19.01 17.64
N ASP A 178 -2.70 18.78 18.89
CA ASP A 178 -1.80 19.69 19.61
C ASP A 178 -0.39 19.77 19.02
N ILE A 179 0.02 18.71 18.33
CA ILE A 179 1.33 18.60 17.66
C ILE A 179 1.23 19.26 16.28
N ASP A 180 0.15 19.00 15.55
CA ASP A 180 -0.07 19.48 14.20
C ASP A 180 -0.15 21.00 14.12
N VAL A 181 -0.69 21.67 15.15
CA VAL A 181 -0.69 23.14 15.24
C VAL A 181 0.73 23.73 15.22
N LYS A 182 1.73 22.98 15.70
CA LYS A 182 3.11 23.45 15.85
C LYS A 182 3.98 23.15 14.64
N VAL A 183 3.49 22.40 13.66
CA VAL A 183 4.29 21.91 12.51
C VAL A 183 3.81 22.57 11.22
N GLU A 184 4.72 23.22 10.50
CA GLU A 184 4.42 24.02 9.30
C GLU A 184 3.64 23.24 8.22
N ARG A 185 3.97 21.96 8.06
CA ARG A 185 3.32 21.06 7.08
C ARG A 185 1.89 20.69 7.48
N THR A 186 1.58 20.65 8.78
CA THR A 186 0.34 20.06 9.29
C THR A 186 -0.57 21.05 10.01
N LYS A 187 -0.12 22.30 10.22
CA LYS A 187 -0.92 23.39 10.79
C LYS A 187 -2.19 23.71 10.02
N LEU A 188 -2.22 23.42 8.71
CA LEU A 188 -3.37 23.67 7.83
C LEU A 188 -4.38 22.50 7.81
N ARG A 189 -4.16 21.44 8.60
CA ARG A 189 -5.11 20.33 8.71
C ARG A 189 -6.46 20.81 9.28
N PRO A 190 -7.60 20.23 8.89
CA PRO A 190 -8.93 20.76 9.26
C PRO A 190 -9.17 20.88 10.77
N ILE A 191 -8.70 19.91 11.57
CA ILE A 191 -8.89 19.94 13.03
C ILE A 191 -7.85 20.86 13.71
N ALA A 192 -6.59 20.84 13.25
CA ALA A 192 -5.52 21.69 13.79
C ALA A 192 -5.76 23.19 13.52
N SER A 193 -6.25 23.54 12.33
CA SER A 193 -6.58 24.92 11.95
C SER A 193 -7.88 25.44 12.56
N GLY A 194 -8.65 24.59 13.26
CA GLY A 194 -9.95 24.94 13.81
C GLY A 194 -11.09 25.02 12.79
N LEU A 195 -10.87 24.62 11.53
CA LEU A 195 -11.92 24.54 10.50
C LEU A 195 -13.00 23.52 10.86
N LEU A 196 -12.64 22.46 11.60
CA LEU A 196 -13.54 21.48 12.18
C LEU A 196 -13.31 21.38 13.68
N THR A 197 -14.41 21.30 14.43
CA THR A 197 -14.33 21.02 15.87
C THR A 197 -13.98 19.55 16.12
N PRO A 198 -13.32 19.22 17.26
CA PRO A 198 -13.03 17.83 17.61
C PRO A 198 -14.29 16.95 17.67
N PHE A 199 -15.42 17.51 18.11
CA PHE A 199 -16.70 16.80 18.14
C PHE A 199 -17.22 16.45 16.74
N GLN A 200 -17.08 17.37 15.76
CA GLN A 200 -17.39 17.08 14.36
C GLN A 200 -16.47 15.99 13.79
N GLY A 201 -15.19 16.01 14.14
CA GLY A 201 -14.24 14.96 13.76
C GLY A 201 -14.62 13.59 14.31
N ILE A 202 -14.97 13.51 15.60
CA ILE A 202 -15.42 12.27 16.25
C ILE A 202 -16.74 11.78 15.63
N SER A 203 -17.68 12.68 15.36
CA SER A 203 -18.96 12.32 14.72
C SER A 203 -18.74 11.76 13.31
N PHE A 204 -17.87 12.40 12.53
CA PHE A 204 -17.50 11.94 11.20
C PHE A 204 -16.80 10.57 11.22
N LEU A 205 -15.87 10.38 12.17
CA LEU A 205 -15.24 9.08 12.42
C LEU A 205 -16.30 8.02 12.74
N GLY A 206 -17.27 8.33 13.59
CA GLY A 206 -18.38 7.42 13.92
C GLY A 206 -19.14 6.99 12.67
N VAL A 207 -19.47 7.94 11.77
CA VAL A 207 -20.12 7.63 10.49
C VAL A 207 -19.25 6.71 9.61
N GLN A 208 -17.96 7.01 9.47
CA GLN A 208 -17.04 6.19 8.66
C GLN A 208 -16.94 4.75 9.20
N LEU A 209 -16.84 4.59 10.52
CA LEU A 209 -16.75 3.28 11.16
C LEU A 209 -18.07 2.50 11.08
N LEU A 210 -19.22 3.17 11.22
CA LEU A 210 -20.54 2.53 11.05
C LEU A 210 -20.77 2.06 9.62
N LEU A 211 -20.39 2.86 8.62
CA LEU A 211 -20.45 2.45 7.23
C LEU A 211 -19.48 1.30 6.94
N GLY A 212 -18.26 1.35 7.49
CA GLY A 212 -17.29 0.26 7.40
C GLY A 212 -17.80 -1.04 8.04
N LEU A 213 -18.47 -0.94 9.20
CA LEU A 213 -19.13 -2.07 9.85
C LEU A 213 -20.26 -2.62 8.98
N GLY A 214 -21.06 -1.75 8.35
CA GLY A 214 -22.09 -2.16 7.40
C GLY A 214 -21.54 -2.96 6.21
N ILE A 215 -20.34 -2.62 5.72
CA ILE A 215 -19.63 -3.42 4.70
C ILE A 215 -19.17 -4.76 5.30
N LEU A 216 -18.55 -4.74 6.47
CA LEU A 216 -18.05 -5.96 7.13
C LEU A 216 -19.17 -6.99 7.38
N LEU A 217 -20.34 -6.54 7.81
CA LEU A 217 -21.51 -7.39 8.05
C LEU A 217 -22.08 -8.03 6.78
N GLN A 218 -21.81 -7.47 5.60
CA GLN A 218 -22.20 -8.07 4.32
C GLN A 218 -21.29 -9.22 3.88
N LEU A 219 -20.13 -9.40 4.52
CA LEU A 219 -19.23 -10.52 4.25
C LEU A 219 -19.70 -11.80 4.97
N ASN A 220 -19.08 -12.93 4.63
CA ASN A 220 -19.31 -14.21 5.32
C ASN A 220 -18.76 -14.21 6.76
N ASP A 221 -19.23 -15.15 7.60
CA ASP A 221 -18.91 -15.20 9.02
C ASP A 221 -17.40 -15.29 9.31
N PHE A 222 -16.68 -16.09 8.54
CA PHE A 222 -15.23 -16.20 8.67
C PHE A 222 -14.55 -14.85 8.41
N SER A 223 -14.96 -14.15 7.35
CA SER A 223 -14.44 -12.83 7.00
C SER A 223 -14.84 -11.74 7.99
N ARG A 224 -16.01 -11.83 8.63
CA ARG A 224 -16.41 -10.91 9.70
C ARG A 224 -15.43 -10.99 10.87
N ILE A 225 -15.12 -12.21 11.33
CA ILE A 225 -14.18 -12.45 12.43
C ILE A 225 -12.76 -12.03 12.02
N LEU A 226 -12.32 -12.44 10.83
CA LEU A 226 -10.99 -12.10 10.31
C LEU A 226 -10.81 -10.59 10.13
N GLY A 227 -11.82 -9.91 9.59
CA GLY A 227 -11.84 -8.46 9.44
C GLY A 227 -11.83 -7.74 10.79
N ALA A 228 -12.64 -8.20 11.75
CA ALA A 228 -12.62 -7.65 13.11
C ALA A 228 -11.26 -7.84 13.81
N SER A 229 -10.58 -8.96 13.58
CA SER A 229 -9.27 -9.22 14.17
C SER A 229 -8.18 -8.26 13.69
N SER A 230 -8.34 -7.65 12.50
CA SER A 230 -7.44 -6.61 11.99
C SER A 230 -7.37 -5.37 12.89
N LEU A 231 -8.44 -5.09 13.65
CA LEU A 231 -8.49 -3.96 14.58
C LEU A 231 -7.38 -4.04 15.61
N LEU A 232 -6.96 -5.25 16.01
CA LEU A 232 -5.84 -5.42 16.93
C LEU A 232 -4.59 -4.73 16.38
N LEU A 233 -4.23 -4.98 15.11
CA LEU A 233 -3.09 -4.34 14.48
C LEU A 233 -3.31 -2.84 14.28
N VAL A 234 -4.50 -2.42 13.84
CA VAL A 234 -4.79 -1.00 13.61
C VAL A 234 -4.63 -0.18 14.89
N PHE A 235 -5.12 -0.69 16.03
CA PHE A 235 -5.04 0.02 17.31
C PHE A 235 -3.62 0.10 17.88
N SER A 236 -2.79 -0.92 17.68
CA SER A 236 -1.40 -0.92 18.17
C SER A 236 -0.41 -0.22 17.24
N TYR A 237 -0.74 0.01 15.97
CA TYR A 237 0.17 0.68 15.02
C TYR A 237 0.72 2.03 15.51
N PRO A 238 -0.08 2.97 16.06
CA PRO A 238 0.44 4.23 16.59
C PRO A 238 1.50 4.05 17.69
N LEU A 239 1.39 2.98 18.49
CA LEU A 239 2.36 2.66 19.54
C LEU A 239 3.67 2.14 18.94
N MET A 240 3.63 1.44 17.81
CA MET A 240 4.81 0.85 17.18
C MET A 240 5.82 1.90 16.72
N LYS A 241 5.35 3.08 16.29
CA LYS A 241 6.23 4.22 15.97
C LYS A 241 7.11 4.66 17.15
N ARG A 242 6.65 4.42 18.38
CA ARG A 242 7.37 4.80 19.61
C ARG A 242 8.24 3.65 20.16
N LEU A 243 7.88 2.40 19.86
CA LEU A 243 8.51 1.22 20.46
C LEU A 243 9.59 0.60 19.58
N THR A 244 9.43 0.61 18.25
CA THR A 244 10.30 -0.14 17.32
C THR A 244 10.93 0.76 16.25
N PHE A 245 12.05 0.29 15.70
CA PHE A 245 12.65 0.84 14.47
C PHE A 245 12.02 0.29 13.18
N TRP A 246 10.98 -0.54 13.32
CA TRP A 246 10.26 -1.16 12.21
C TRP A 246 8.77 -0.75 12.12
N PRO A 247 8.39 0.53 12.31
CA PRO A 247 6.98 0.91 12.12
C PRO A 247 6.48 0.61 10.70
N GLN A 248 7.38 0.64 9.70
CA GLN A 248 7.09 0.28 8.31
C GLN A 248 6.65 -1.18 8.16
N ALA A 249 7.28 -2.13 8.88
CA ALA A 249 6.87 -3.53 8.84
C ALA A 249 5.46 -3.71 9.41
N TYR A 250 5.17 -3.00 10.50
CA TYR A 250 3.86 -3.02 11.14
C TYR A 250 2.77 -2.35 10.28
N LEU A 251 3.14 -1.28 9.57
CA LEU A 251 2.29 -0.69 8.54
C LEU A 251 1.99 -1.70 7.43
N GLY A 252 3.00 -2.45 6.98
CA GLY A 252 2.83 -3.53 6.02
C GLY A 252 1.81 -4.56 6.50
N LEU A 253 1.91 -5.01 7.75
CA LEU A 253 0.95 -5.97 8.31
C LEU A 253 -0.48 -5.42 8.35
N THR A 254 -0.66 -4.14 8.69
CA THR A 254 -1.98 -3.51 8.74
C THR A 254 -2.58 -3.29 7.35
N PHE A 255 -1.83 -2.71 6.42
CA PHE A 255 -2.34 -2.34 5.09
C PHE A 255 -2.61 -3.55 4.21
N ASN A 256 -1.82 -4.62 4.37
CA ASN A 256 -1.97 -5.81 3.54
C ASN A 256 -2.95 -6.83 4.12
N TRP A 257 -3.59 -6.56 5.26
CA TRP A 257 -4.60 -7.46 5.84
C TRP A 257 -5.74 -7.79 4.86
N GLY A 258 -5.99 -6.85 3.94
CA GLY A 258 -6.86 -7.03 2.79
C GLY A 258 -6.56 -8.28 1.94
N ALA A 259 -5.30 -8.71 1.85
CA ALA A 259 -4.92 -9.93 1.14
C ALA A 259 -5.49 -11.19 1.81
N LEU A 260 -5.58 -11.22 3.14
CA LEU A 260 -6.21 -12.33 3.87
C LEU A 260 -7.74 -12.24 3.72
N LEU A 261 -8.29 -11.05 3.91
CA LEU A 261 -9.72 -10.81 3.96
C LEU A 261 -10.40 -10.94 2.59
N GLY A 262 -9.73 -10.55 1.50
CA GLY A 262 -10.26 -10.65 0.14
C GLY A 262 -10.51 -12.10 -0.28
N TRP A 263 -9.53 -12.97 -0.07
CA TRP A 263 -9.64 -14.40 -0.34
C TRP A 263 -10.74 -15.04 0.49
N SER A 264 -10.75 -14.75 1.79
CA SER A 264 -11.76 -15.31 2.68
C SER A 264 -13.17 -14.81 2.34
N ALA A 265 -13.32 -13.59 1.82
CA ALA A 265 -14.61 -13.06 1.41
C ALA A 265 -15.22 -13.84 0.24
N VAL A 266 -14.39 -14.31 -0.69
CA VAL A 266 -14.82 -15.11 -1.84
C VAL A 266 -14.94 -16.60 -1.50
N ARG A 267 -13.96 -17.19 -0.80
CA ARG A 267 -13.88 -18.65 -0.58
C ARG A 267 -14.48 -19.11 0.75
N GLY A 268 -14.76 -18.21 1.69
CA GLY A 268 -15.25 -18.54 3.04
C GLY A 268 -14.21 -19.21 3.95
N SER A 269 -12.97 -19.38 3.49
CA SER A 269 -11.85 -20.00 4.20
C SER A 269 -10.53 -19.39 3.71
N LEU A 270 -9.39 -19.76 4.30
CA LEU A 270 -8.07 -19.37 3.81
C LEU A 270 -7.36 -20.58 3.20
N ASP A 271 -6.75 -20.39 2.04
CA ASP A 271 -5.72 -21.30 1.53
C ASP A 271 -4.35 -20.73 1.93
N PRO A 272 -3.64 -21.33 2.91
CA PRO A 272 -2.37 -20.79 3.38
C PRO A 272 -1.29 -20.75 2.30
N PHE A 273 -1.33 -21.65 1.31
CA PHE A 273 -0.30 -21.74 0.28
C PHE A 273 -0.42 -20.62 -0.75
N VAL A 274 -1.63 -20.12 -0.99
CA VAL A 274 -1.84 -18.97 -1.88
C VAL A 274 -1.73 -17.66 -1.10
N VAL A 275 -2.44 -17.59 0.04
CA VAL A 275 -2.71 -16.32 0.70
C VAL A 275 -1.55 -15.83 1.57
N LEU A 276 -0.80 -16.71 2.24
CA LEU A 276 0.35 -16.26 3.05
C LEU A 276 1.49 -15.70 2.20
N PRO A 277 1.87 -16.31 1.06
CA PRO A 277 2.84 -15.68 0.15
C PRO A 277 2.33 -14.36 -0.44
N LEU A 278 1.03 -14.24 -0.76
CA LEU A 278 0.45 -12.97 -1.21
C LEU A 278 0.55 -11.88 -0.14
N TYR A 279 0.19 -12.21 1.11
CA TYR A 279 0.27 -11.30 2.23
C TYR A 279 1.72 -10.88 2.53
N LEU A 280 2.65 -11.83 2.54
CA LEU A 280 4.08 -11.55 2.68
C LEU A 280 4.60 -10.66 1.55
N SER A 281 4.17 -10.91 0.32
CA SER A 281 4.52 -10.07 -0.83
C SER A 281 4.14 -8.62 -0.62
N GLY A 282 2.90 -8.36 -0.21
CA GLY A 282 2.39 -7.03 0.08
C GLY A 282 3.10 -6.34 1.25
N VAL A 283 3.40 -7.08 2.33
CA VAL A 283 4.16 -6.56 3.48
C VAL A 283 5.57 -6.14 3.06
N CYS A 284 6.27 -6.98 2.28
CA CYS A 284 7.59 -6.66 1.76
C CYS A 284 7.55 -5.49 0.77
N TRP A 285 6.52 -5.41 -0.07
CA TRP A 285 6.32 -4.27 -0.96
C TRP A 285 6.08 -2.97 -0.16
N THR A 286 5.35 -3.04 0.95
CA THR A 286 5.18 -1.91 1.88
C THR A 286 6.50 -1.48 2.49
N LEU A 287 7.35 -2.42 2.88
CA LEU A 287 8.70 -2.11 3.34
C LEU A 287 9.53 -1.40 2.27
N VAL A 288 9.35 -1.74 0.99
CA VAL A 288 10.04 -1.06 -0.13
C VAL A 288 9.60 0.40 -0.21
N TYR A 289 8.32 0.66 -0.49
CA TYR A 289 7.88 2.03 -0.77
C TYR A 289 7.87 2.92 0.49
N ASP A 290 7.53 2.38 1.66
CA ASP A 290 7.40 3.18 2.89
C ASP A 290 8.77 3.47 3.51
N THR A 291 9.77 2.62 3.28
CA THR A 291 11.16 2.92 3.66
C THR A 291 11.76 4.00 2.75
N ILE A 292 11.50 3.95 1.44
CA ILE A 292 11.90 5.03 0.52
C ILE A 292 11.19 6.33 0.92
N TYR A 293 9.89 6.27 1.23
CA TYR A 293 9.14 7.44 1.67
C TYR A 293 9.68 8.03 2.98
N ALA A 294 10.05 7.20 3.96
CA ALA A 294 10.61 7.64 5.23
C ALA A 294 11.94 8.41 5.11
N HIS A 295 12.65 8.32 3.97
CA HIS A 295 13.84 9.15 3.74
C HIS A 295 13.51 10.64 3.57
N GLN A 296 12.27 10.99 3.21
CA GLN A 296 11.84 12.39 3.09
C GLN A 296 11.85 13.13 4.44
N ASP A 297 11.54 12.42 5.51
CA ASP A 297 11.39 12.96 6.86
C ASP A 297 12.58 12.59 7.77
N LYS A 298 13.64 11.95 7.23
CA LYS A 298 14.78 11.39 7.98
C LYS A 298 15.44 12.40 8.92
N GLU A 299 15.71 13.61 8.44
CA GLU A 299 16.35 14.67 9.23
C GLU A 299 15.45 15.19 10.37
N ASP A 300 14.15 15.23 10.13
CA ASP A 300 13.18 15.74 11.09
C ASP A 300 12.83 14.67 12.13
N ASP A 301 12.75 13.40 11.71
CA ASP A 301 12.64 12.23 12.60
C ASP A 301 13.85 12.13 13.56
N LEU A 302 15.07 12.42 13.07
CA LEU A 302 16.29 12.46 13.88
C LEU A 302 16.20 13.51 14.99
N LYS A 303 15.68 14.71 14.69
CA LYS A 303 15.53 15.80 15.68
C LYS A 303 14.48 15.47 16.75
N VAL A 304 13.41 14.79 16.36
CA VAL A 304 12.28 14.45 17.24
C VAL A 304 12.49 13.10 17.96
N GLY A 305 13.52 12.34 17.58
CA GLY A 305 13.82 11.03 18.16
C GLY A 305 12.85 9.93 17.73
N VAL A 306 12.15 10.11 16.60
CA VAL A 306 11.25 9.10 16.02
C VAL A 306 12.09 8.01 15.38
N LYS A 307 11.73 6.75 15.62
CA LYS A 307 12.46 5.58 15.10
C LYS A 307 11.84 5.13 13.77
N SER A 308 12.67 4.90 12.75
CA SER A 308 12.23 4.45 11.42
C SER A 308 13.23 3.48 10.78
N THR A 309 12.79 2.69 9.79
CA THR A 309 13.69 1.83 9.00
C THR A 309 14.72 2.62 8.23
N ALA A 310 14.37 3.82 7.75
CA ALA A 310 15.29 4.74 7.09
C ALA A 310 16.48 5.14 7.99
N LEU A 311 16.22 5.36 9.29
CA LEU A 311 17.27 5.62 10.27
C LEU A 311 18.06 4.36 10.61
N ARG A 312 17.41 3.20 10.68
CA ARG A 312 18.06 1.93 11.01
C ARG A 312 18.98 1.43 9.91
N PHE A 313 18.58 1.56 8.65
CA PHE A 313 19.35 1.06 7.50
C PHE A 313 20.41 2.05 7.03
N GLY A 314 20.20 3.36 7.23
CA GLY A 314 21.18 4.37 6.86
C GLY A 314 21.57 4.25 5.38
N ASP A 315 22.87 4.11 5.12
CA ASP A 315 23.43 4.02 3.76
C ASP A 315 23.15 2.66 3.10
N LEU A 316 22.86 1.62 3.88
CA LEU A 316 22.52 0.28 3.38
C LEU A 316 21.04 0.17 2.96
N THR A 317 20.27 1.26 2.97
CA THR A 317 18.85 1.23 2.64
C THR A 317 18.59 0.59 1.28
N LYS A 318 19.38 0.91 0.24
CA LYS A 318 19.18 0.34 -1.10
C LYS A 318 19.32 -1.18 -1.11
N GLU A 319 20.27 -1.74 -0.36
CA GLU A 319 20.47 -3.18 -0.25
C GLU A 319 19.29 -3.87 0.43
N TRP A 320 18.84 -3.33 1.58
CA TRP A 320 17.68 -3.84 2.31
C TRP A 320 16.39 -3.78 1.49
N VAL A 321 16.14 -2.64 0.85
CA VAL A 321 14.97 -2.44 0.00
C VAL A 321 15.01 -3.36 -1.23
N THR A 322 16.19 -3.60 -1.81
CA THR A 322 16.37 -4.60 -2.88
C THR A 322 16.01 -6.00 -2.38
N GLY A 323 16.49 -6.39 -1.18
CA GLY A 323 16.14 -7.67 -0.55
C GLY A 323 14.63 -7.83 -0.34
N PHE A 324 13.96 -6.80 0.18
CA PHE A 324 12.49 -6.82 0.33
C PHE A 324 11.78 -6.88 -1.02
N GLY A 325 12.28 -6.19 -2.05
CA GLY A 325 11.75 -6.27 -3.40
C GLY A 325 11.83 -7.68 -3.97
N ILE A 326 12.98 -8.36 -3.82
CA ILE A 326 13.15 -9.76 -4.25
C ILE A 326 12.17 -10.68 -3.52
N VAL A 327 12.09 -10.58 -2.19
CA VAL A 327 11.15 -11.39 -1.40
C VAL A 327 9.70 -11.12 -1.81
N SER A 328 9.36 -9.86 -2.11
CA SER A 328 8.03 -9.46 -2.55
C SER A 328 7.66 -10.12 -3.88
N ILE A 329 8.52 -10.01 -4.90
CA ILE A 329 8.29 -10.59 -6.23
C ILE A 329 8.27 -12.12 -6.17
N CYS A 330 9.20 -12.75 -5.43
CA CYS A 330 9.23 -14.21 -5.28
C CYS A 330 7.99 -14.74 -4.57
N SER A 331 7.51 -14.06 -3.52
CA SER A 331 6.31 -14.48 -2.79
C SER A 331 5.05 -14.30 -3.64
N LEU A 332 5.00 -13.25 -4.49
CA LEU A 332 3.92 -13.05 -5.45
C LEU A 332 3.94 -14.11 -6.55
N ALA A 333 5.13 -14.47 -7.06
CA ALA A 333 5.30 -15.56 -8.01
C ALA A 333 4.79 -16.89 -7.43
N LEU A 334 5.17 -17.19 -6.18
CA LEU A 334 4.75 -18.40 -5.47
C LEU A 334 3.24 -18.44 -5.26
N SER A 335 2.63 -17.32 -4.87
CA SER A 335 1.18 -17.21 -4.71
C SER A 335 0.46 -17.50 -6.04
N GLY A 336 0.88 -16.87 -7.14
CA GLY A 336 0.27 -17.07 -8.45
C GLY A 336 0.48 -18.48 -9.01
N TYR A 337 1.64 -19.09 -8.75
CA TYR A 337 1.90 -20.50 -9.08
C TYR A 337 0.94 -21.44 -8.31
N ASN A 338 0.78 -21.22 -7.00
CA ASN A 338 -0.13 -22.02 -6.17
C ASN A 338 -1.62 -21.79 -6.52
N ALA A 339 -1.95 -20.60 -7.04
CA ALA A 339 -3.28 -20.28 -7.58
C ALA A 339 -3.49 -20.76 -9.02
N HIS A 340 -2.52 -21.47 -9.61
CA HIS A 340 -2.58 -21.98 -10.99
C HIS A 340 -2.83 -20.90 -12.06
N LEU A 341 -2.27 -19.70 -11.88
CA LEU A 341 -2.44 -18.61 -12.83
C LEU A 341 -1.66 -18.86 -14.13
N GLY A 342 -2.21 -18.37 -15.24
CA GLY A 342 -1.62 -18.53 -16.58
C GLY A 342 -0.43 -17.61 -16.85
N TRP A 343 0.19 -17.78 -18.03
CA TRP A 343 1.34 -16.99 -18.46
C TRP A 343 1.16 -15.46 -18.43
N PRO A 344 -0.04 -14.85 -18.67
CA PRO A 344 -0.19 -13.40 -18.63
C PRO A 344 0.15 -12.82 -17.25
N TYR A 345 -0.22 -13.53 -16.17
CA TYR A 345 0.13 -13.14 -14.81
C TYR A 345 1.65 -13.01 -14.62
N PHE A 346 2.41 -14.02 -15.09
CA PHE A 346 3.87 -14.02 -14.97
C PHE A 346 4.53 -12.96 -15.86
N ALA A 347 3.94 -12.62 -17.02
CA ALA A 347 4.39 -11.52 -17.86
C ALA A 347 4.19 -10.16 -17.16
N CYS A 348 3.02 -9.94 -16.56
CA CYS A 348 2.74 -8.75 -15.75
C CYS A 348 3.68 -8.67 -14.53
N LEU A 349 3.91 -9.79 -13.85
CA LEU A 349 4.85 -9.89 -12.73
C LEU A 349 6.28 -9.55 -13.15
N ALA A 350 6.75 -10.03 -14.31
CA ALA A 350 8.06 -9.66 -14.84
C ALA A 350 8.15 -8.15 -15.13
N ALA A 351 7.10 -7.57 -15.70
CA ALA A 351 7.03 -6.13 -15.95
C ALA A 351 6.97 -5.30 -14.65
N ALA A 352 6.33 -5.81 -13.59
CA ALA A 352 6.30 -5.20 -12.27
C ALA A 352 7.68 -5.28 -11.59
N SER A 353 8.33 -6.44 -11.67
CA SER A 353 9.69 -6.66 -11.16
C SER A 353 10.73 -5.72 -11.81
N GLY A 354 10.68 -5.57 -13.14
CA GLY A 354 11.54 -4.63 -13.86
C GLY A 354 11.33 -3.18 -13.45
N GLN A 355 10.07 -2.78 -13.23
CA GLN A 355 9.74 -1.43 -12.76
C GLN A 355 10.19 -1.21 -11.31
N MET A 356 9.96 -2.16 -10.40
CA MET A 356 10.44 -2.08 -9.02
C MET A 356 11.97 -1.97 -8.97
N THR A 357 12.67 -2.75 -9.78
CA THR A 357 14.13 -2.70 -9.91
C THR A 357 14.59 -1.34 -10.41
N TRP A 358 13.96 -0.81 -11.45
CA TRP A 358 14.25 0.53 -11.98
C TRP A 358 14.03 1.62 -10.92
N GLN A 359 12.97 1.53 -10.12
CA GLN A 359 12.71 2.50 -9.04
C GLN A 359 13.76 2.47 -7.95
N ILE A 360 14.12 1.28 -7.47
CA ILE A 360 15.13 1.12 -6.41
C ILE A 360 16.51 1.58 -6.91
N TYR A 361 16.83 1.33 -8.18
CA TYR A 361 18.08 1.76 -8.79
C TYR A 361 18.15 3.29 -8.94
N THR A 362 17.12 3.90 -9.52
CA THR A 362 17.11 5.32 -9.88
C THR A 362 16.85 6.28 -8.73
N VAL A 363 16.21 5.82 -7.64
CA VAL A 363 15.88 6.72 -6.54
C VAL A 363 17.15 7.25 -5.86
N ASP A 364 17.23 8.57 -5.73
CA ASP A 364 18.20 9.23 -4.87
C ASP A 364 17.58 9.43 -3.48
N LEU A 365 18.08 8.67 -2.50
CA LEU A 365 17.60 8.71 -1.12
C LEU A 365 18.05 9.97 -0.36
N SER A 366 18.98 10.75 -0.92
CA SER A 366 19.41 12.03 -0.36
C SER A 366 18.52 13.19 -0.79
N ASN A 367 17.79 13.04 -1.90
CA ASN A 367 16.92 14.07 -2.44
C ASN A 367 15.45 13.83 -2.07
N ARG A 368 14.89 14.73 -1.24
CA ARG A 368 13.47 14.67 -0.83
C ARG A 368 12.51 14.70 -2.02
N ALA A 369 12.81 15.47 -3.07
CA ALA A 369 11.94 15.60 -4.24
C ALA A 369 11.87 14.29 -5.05
N ASP A 370 13.01 13.60 -5.21
CA ASP A 370 13.08 12.33 -5.95
C ASP A 370 12.37 11.20 -5.19
N CYS A 371 12.41 11.22 -3.85
CA CYS A 371 11.63 10.30 -3.03
C CYS A 371 10.11 10.49 -3.21
N ILE A 372 9.64 11.73 -3.41
CA ILE A 372 8.22 12.02 -3.68
C ILE A 372 7.83 11.52 -5.07
N VAL A 373 8.67 11.81 -6.08
CA VAL A 373 8.42 11.42 -7.47
C VAL A 373 8.43 9.90 -7.60
N SER A 374 9.44 9.22 -7.05
CA SER A 374 9.55 7.76 -7.07
C SER A 374 8.31 7.10 -6.43
N ASN A 375 7.85 7.61 -5.27
CA ASN A 375 6.65 7.09 -4.63
C ASN A 375 5.37 7.35 -5.46
N LYS A 376 5.23 8.52 -6.07
CA LYS A 376 4.11 8.80 -6.99
C LYS A 376 4.10 7.85 -8.20
N VAL A 377 5.27 7.60 -8.80
CA VAL A 377 5.40 6.68 -9.95
C VAL A 377 5.13 5.23 -9.53
N SER A 378 5.57 4.82 -8.32
CA SER A 378 5.26 3.49 -7.77
C SER A 378 3.76 3.24 -7.67
N ASN A 379 3.01 4.24 -7.24
CA ASN A 379 1.56 4.12 -7.06
C ASN A 379 0.75 4.36 -8.35
N ALA A 380 1.22 5.22 -9.26
CA ALA A 380 0.52 5.55 -10.50
C ALA A 380 0.58 4.42 -11.56
N VAL A 381 1.67 3.66 -11.61
CA VAL A 381 1.83 2.59 -12.60
C VAL A 381 1.01 1.35 -12.27
N ILE A 382 0.68 1.13 -10.98
CA ILE A 382 -0.24 0.06 -10.56
C ILE A 382 -1.65 0.31 -11.15
N ILE A 383 -2.07 1.58 -11.23
CA ILE A 383 -3.35 1.96 -11.84
C ILE A 383 -3.37 1.68 -13.35
N CYS A 384 -2.26 1.90 -14.08
CA CYS A 384 -2.24 1.75 -15.54
C CYS A 384 -1.86 0.35 -16.04
N LYS A 385 -1.08 -0.45 -15.29
CA LYS A 385 -0.69 -1.81 -15.71
C LYS A 385 -1.75 -2.88 -15.41
N GLU A 386 -2.60 -2.68 -14.42
CA GLU A 386 -3.62 -3.67 -14.03
C GLU A 386 -4.98 -3.49 -14.73
N LEU A 387 -5.22 -2.33 -15.36
CA LEU A 387 -6.35 -2.12 -16.28
C LEU A 387 -6.17 -2.80 -17.66
N GLY A 388 -5.05 -3.51 -17.87
CA GLY A 388 -4.75 -4.28 -19.08
C GLY A 388 -4.96 -5.79 -18.94
N MET A 389 -5.71 -6.25 -17.93
CA MET A 389 -6.21 -7.63 -17.88
C MET A 389 -7.55 -7.73 -18.61
N GLU A 390 -7.49 -7.73 -19.94
CA GLU A 390 -8.52 -8.31 -20.82
C GLU A 390 -7.88 -9.28 -21.81
#